data_AF-A0A8D6U2F8-F1
#
_entry.id   AF-A0A8D6U2F8-F1
#
_cell.length_a   1.000
_cell.length_b   1.000
_cell.length_c   1.000
_cell.angle_alpha   90.00
_cell.angle_beta   90.00
_cell.angle_gamma   90.00
#
_symmetry.space_group_name_H-M   'P 1'
#
loop_
_entity.id
_entity.type
_entity.pdbx_description
1 polymer ?
#
loop_
_entity_poly.entity_id
_entity_poly.type
_entity_poly.pdbx_seq_one_letter_code
_entity_poly.pdbx_strand_id
1 'polypeptide(L)' 'MDGPKSKDDFIYYSLKVKDQGKETSYTVFFPTKSKEIALFLEPSDAKEPLKGQMLFAFNKKKKPDYYDYVKKYMK' A
#
# COMPACT_ATOMS: atom_id res chain seq x y z
N MET A 1 7.28 12.77 5.18
CA MET A 1 7.13 11.36 4.75
C MET A 1 7.68 10.52 5.89
N ASP A 2 6.85 9.66 6.49
CA ASP A 2 7.37 8.71 7.48
C ASP A 2 8.33 7.75 6.74
N GLY A 3 9.47 7.45 7.35
CA GLY A 3 10.45 6.51 6.78
C GLY A 3 9.88 5.11 6.56
N PRO A 4 10.62 4.22 5.88
CA PRO A 4 10.19 2.84 5.66
C PRO A 4 9.90 2.14 6.99
N LYS A 5 8.72 1.52 7.08
CA LYS A 5 8.35 0.65 8.20
C LYS A 5 8.34 -0.80 7.72
N SER A 6 8.72 -1.72 8.59
CA SER A 6 8.68 -3.16 8.33
C SER A 6 7.53 -3.81 9.09
N LYS A 7 6.84 -4.75 8.44
CA LYS A 7 5.89 -5.67 9.08
C LYS A 7 6.02 -7.03 8.39
N ASP A 8 6.30 -8.08 9.16
CA ASP A 8 6.44 -9.45 8.66
C ASP A 8 7.35 -9.56 7.43
N ASP A 9 8.56 -8.99 7.49
CA ASP A 9 9.55 -8.90 6.38
C ASP A 9 9.16 -8.06 5.15
N PHE A 10 7.98 -7.46 5.13
CA PHE A 10 7.54 -6.57 4.05
C PHE A 10 7.82 -5.11 4.39
N ILE A 11 8.06 -4.31 3.35
CA ILE A 11 8.36 -2.88 3.48
C ILE A 11 7.13 -2.09 3.05
N TYR A 12 6.77 -1.07 3.84
CA TYR A 12 5.78 -0.09 3.44
C TYR A 12 6.18 1.33 3.84
N TYR A 13 5.58 2.30 3.16
CA TYR A 13 5.74 3.72 3.42
C TYR A 13 4.35 4.33 3.58
N SER A 14 4.15 5.10 4.64
CA SER A 14 2.90 5.83 4.85
C SER A 14 3.08 7.30 4.54
N LEU A 15 2.08 7.85 3.86
CA LEU A 15 2.02 9.23 3.40
C LEU A 15 0.75 9.84 3.98
N LYS A 16 0.88 10.99 4.64
CA LYS A 16 -0.26 11.80 5.03
C LYS A 16 -0.32 13.01 4.11
N VAL A 17 -1.45 13.18 3.45
CA VAL A 17 -1.70 14.30 2.54
C VAL A 17 -2.86 15.09 3.13
N LYS A 18 -2.65 16.40 3.30
CA LYS A 18 -3.71 17.32 3.71
C LYS A 18 -4.13 18.11 2.48
N ASP A 19 -5.36 17.88 2.03
CA ASP A 19 -5.95 18.61 0.90
C ASP A 19 -7.28 19.22 1.34
N GLN A 20 -7.48 20.50 1.05
CA GLN A 20 -8.66 21.29 1.43
C GLN A 20 -9.10 21.11 2.90
N GLY A 21 -8.15 20.92 3.82
CA GLY A 21 -8.41 20.70 5.24
C GLY A 21 -8.70 19.25 5.64
N LYS A 22 -8.91 18.33 4.69
CA LYS A 22 -9.05 16.89 4.93
C LYS A 22 -7.67 16.22 4.93
N GLU A 23 -7.34 15.52 6.01
CA GLU A 23 -6.15 14.66 6.06
C GLU A 23 -6.53 13.26 5.57
N THR A 24 -5.85 12.80 4.52
CA THR A 24 -5.99 11.44 3.99
C THR A 24 -4.66 10.72 4.14
N SER A 25 -4.71 9.49 4.63
CA SER A 25 -3.54 8.62 4.71
C SER A 25 -3.47 7.72 3.48
N TYR A 26 -2.26 7.51 2.98
CA TYR A 26 -1.98 6.57 1.92
C TYR A 26 -0.81 5.67 2.31
N THR A 27 -0.73 4.50 1.69
CA THR A 27 0.37 3.56 1.90
C THR A 27 0.88 3.05 0.55
N VAL A 28 2.20 3.08 0.37
CA VAL A 28 2.89 2.29 -0.66
C VAL A 28 3.41 1.03 0.01
N PHE A 29 2.88 -0.13 -0.39
CA PHE A 29 3.22 -1.43 0.19
C PHE A 29 3.97 -2.30 -0.81
N PHE A 30 5.10 -2.88 -0.40
CA PHE A 30 5.88 -3.84 -1.17
C PHE A 30 5.68 -5.25 -0.58
N PRO A 31 4.74 -6.04 -1.11
CA PRO A 31 4.41 -7.37 -0.59
C PRO A 31 5.45 -8.45 -0.95
N THR A 32 6.59 -8.07 -1.52
CA THR A 32 7.69 -8.99 -1.87
C THR A 32 9.04 -8.35 -1.57
N LYS A 33 10.04 -9.18 -1.24
CA LYS A 33 11.42 -8.72 -0.99
C LYS A 33 12.07 -8.09 -2.23
N SER A 34 11.70 -8.54 -3.43
CA SER A 34 12.26 -8.05 -4.71
C SER A 34 11.79 -6.65 -5.11
N LYS A 35 10.75 -6.10 -4.45
CA LYS A 35 10.11 -4.81 -4.78
C LYS A 35 9.68 -4.67 -6.25
N GLU A 36 9.44 -5.80 -6.93
CA GLU A 36 8.89 -5.81 -8.30
C GLU A 36 7.38 -5.54 -8.33
N ILE A 37 6.72 -5.71 -7.18
CA ILE A 37 5.30 -5.45 -6.97
C ILE A 37 5.16 -4.35 -5.93
N ALA A 38 4.27 -3.39 -6.18
CA ALA A 38 3.89 -2.38 -5.22
C ALA A 38 2.37 -2.17 -5.25
N LEU A 39 1.75 -2.01 -4.09
CA LEU A 39 0.34 -1.65 -3.95
C LEU A 39 0.25 -0.23 -3.39
N PHE A 40 -0.65 0.57 -3.95
CA PHE A 40 -0.99 1.88 -3.40
C PHE A 40 -2.38 1.79 -2.76
N LEU A 41 -2.44 2.08 -1.46
CA LEU A 41 -3.61 1.87 -0.63
C LEU A 41 -4.06 3.17 0.01
N GLU A 42 -5.37 3.32 0.19
CA GLU A 42 -5.97 4.23 1.16
C GLU A 42 -6.38 3.38 2.38
N PRO A 43 -5.68 3.50 3.53
CA PRO A 43 -6.02 2.73 4.71
C PRO A 43 -7.36 3.17 5.31
N SER A 44 -8.16 2.22 5.78
CA SER A 44 -9.41 2.51 6.50
C SER A 44 -9.17 3.07 7.90
N ASP A 45 -8.02 2.75 8.50
CA ASP A 45 -7.53 3.30 9.77
C ASP A 45 -6.04 3.65 9.61
N ALA A 46 -5.66 4.86 10.02
CA ALA A 46 -4.27 5.32 10.01
C ALA A 46 -3.33 4.46 10.89
N LYS A 47 -3.87 3.74 11.88
CA LYS A 47 -3.12 2.78 12.72
C LYS A 47 -2.91 1.44 12.04
N GLU A 48 -3.70 1.12 11.01
CA GLU A 48 -3.61 -0.12 10.24
C GLU A 48 -3.26 0.18 8.77
N PRO A 49 -2.03 0.66 8.48
CA PRO A 49 -1.66 1.21 7.17
C PRO A 49 -1.73 0.21 6.00
N LEU A 50 -1.86 -1.09 6.26
CA LEU A 50 -1.96 -2.13 5.23
C LEU A 50 -3.40 -2.62 4.99
N LYS A 51 -4.38 -2.14 5.76
CA LYS A 51 -5.79 -2.51 5.64
C LYS A 51 -6.60 -1.36 5.09
N GLY A 52 -7.32 -1.59 4.01
CA GLY A 52 -8.19 -0.59 3.39
C GLY A 52 -8.42 -0.87 1.92
N GLN A 53 -8.60 0.19 1.15
CA GLN A 53 -8.86 0.10 -0.28
C GLN A 53 -7.56 0.13 -1.08
N MET A 54 -7.39 -0.81 -2.02
CA MET A 54 -6.36 -0.70 -3.04
C MET A 54 -6.80 0.28 -4.12
N LEU A 55 -6.02 1.33 -4.32
CA LEU A 55 -6.23 2.31 -5.38
C LEU A 55 -5.51 1.90 -6.66
N PHE A 56 -4.26 1.44 -6.52
CA PHE A 56 -3.44 0.98 -7.64
C PHE A 56 -2.59 -0.22 -7.28
N ALA A 57 -2.30 -1.03 -8.30
CA ALA A 57 -1.30 -2.07 -8.24
C ALA A 57 -0.26 -1.84 -9.34
N PHE A 58 0.99 -2.10 -9.02
CA PHE A 58 2.12 -2.08 -9.95
C PHE A 58 2.80 -3.45 -9.96
N ASN A 59 3.17 -3.91 -11.15
CA ASN A 59 4.02 -5.08 -11.36
C ASN A 59 4.90 -4.85 -12.58
N LYS A 60 6.22 -5.00 -12.41
CA LYS A 60 7.21 -4.79 -13.49
C LYS A 60 7.07 -5.77 -14.67
N LYS A 61 6.51 -6.96 -14.45
CA LYS A 61 6.53 -8.09 -15.41
C LYS A 61 5.23 -8.26 -16.19
N LYS A 62 4.09 -7.86 -15.62
CA LYS A 62 2.78 -8.09 -16.23
C LYS A 62 1.75 -7.09 -15.73
N LYS A 63 0.66 -6.94 -16.49
CA LYS A 63 -0.50 -6.16 -16.07
C LYS A 63 -1.11 -6.80 -14.79
N PRO A 64 -1.28 -6.04 -13.70
CA PRO A 64 -1.89 -6.54 -12.48
C PRO A 64 -3.39 -6.83 -12.67
N ASP A 65 -3.86 -7.93 -12.09
CA ASP A 65 -5.28 -8.16 -11.83
C ASP A 65 -5.59 -7.67 -10.40
N TYR A 66 -6.51 -6.72 -10.27
CA TYR A 66 -6.73 -6.05 -9.00
C TYR A 66 -7.42 -6.98 -7.99
N TYR A 67 -8.30 -7.85 -8.44
CA TYR A 67 -9.05 -8.76 -7.57
C TYR A 67 -8.14 -9.85 -7.00
N ASP A 68 -7.29 -10.45 -7.85
CA ASP A 68 -6.29 -11.42 -7.43
C ASP A 68 -5.27 -10.80 -6.46
N TYR A 69 -4.88 -9.54 -6.69
CA TYR A 69 -3.91 -8.85 -5.86
C TYR A 69 -4.46 -8.53 -4.47
N VAL A 70 -5.72 -8.08 -4.38
CA VAL A 70 -6.39 -7.91 -3.08
C VAL A 70 -6.41 -9.24 -2.34
N LYS A 71 -6.90 -10.33 -2.96
CA LYS A 71 -6.95 -11.65 -2.32
C LYS A 71 -5.59 -12.16 -1.85
N LYS A 72 -4.55 -11.91 -2.64
CA LYS A 72 -3.22 -12.45 -2.39
C LYS A 72 -2.44 -11.66 -1.35
N TYR A 73 -2.58 -10.33 -1.36
CA TYR A 73 -1.67 -9.44 -0.63
C TYR A 73 -2.35 -8.59 0.44
N MET A 74 -3.68 -8.44 0.40
CA MET A 74 -4.43 -7.67 1.39
C MET A 74 -5.28 -8.63 2.22
N LYS A 75 -4.96 -8.74 3.52
CA LYS A 75 -5.66 -9.58 4.50
C LYS A 75 -6.28 -8.73 5.59
#